data_AF-A0A4S0G9I6-F1
#
_entry.id   AF-A0A4S0G9I6-F1
#
_cell.length_a   1.000
_cell.length_b   1.000
_cell.length_c   1.000
_cell.angle_alpha   90.00
_cell.angle_beta   90.00
_cell.angle_gamma   90.00
#
_symmetry.space_group_name_H-M   'P 1'
#
loop_
_entity.id
_entity.type
_entity.pdbx_description
1 polymer ?
#
loop_
_entity_poly.entity_id
_entity_poly.type
_entity_poly.pdbx_seq_one_letter_code
_entity_poly.pdbx_strand_id
1 'polypeptide(L)' 'MDRFIARANIAHFEDLLARETDPEKRRVIEALLARERQRLDIAERQADVVQKPVAPTRTYEPSA' A
#
# COMPACT_ATOMS: atom_id res chain seq x y z
N MET A 1 -2.88 -9.11 -1.14
CA MET A 1 -4.28 -8.69 -1.34
C MET A 1 -4.45 -7.20 -1.04
N ASP A 2 -3.86 -6.70 0.04
CA ASP A 2 -4.03 -5.31 0.51
C ASP A 2 -3.66 -4.22 -0.49
N ARG A 3 -2.61 -4.42 -1.32
CA ARG A 3 -2.23 -3.49 -2.40
C ARG A 3 -3.37 -3.26 -3.40
N PHE A 4 -4.12 -4.32 -3.76
CA PHE A 4 -5.21 -4.23 -4.74
C PHE A 4 -6.41 -3.50 -4.17
N ILE A 5 -6.75 -3.77 -2.90
CA ILE A 5 -7.84 -3.10 -2.19
C ILE A 5 -7.52 -1.61 -2.03
N ALA A 6 -6.31 -1.27 -1.59
CA ALA A 6 -5.90 0.12 -1.45
C ALA A 6 -5.94 0.89 -2.78
N ARG A 7 -5.53 0.26 -3.89
CA ARG A 7 -5.64 0.87 -5.23
C ARG A 7 -7.07 1.09 -5.68
N ALA A 8 -7.95 0.11 -5.45
CA ALA A 8 -9.37 0.25 -5.78
C ALA A 8 -10.04 1.37 -4.97
N ASN A 9 -9.71 1.45 -3.66
CA ASN A 9 -10.23 2.50 -2.79
C ASN A 9 -9.72 3.89 -3.20
N ILE A 10 -8.44 4.02 -3.59
CA ILE A 10 -7.88 5.27 -4.10
C ILE A 10 -8.64 5.73 -5.34
N ALA A 11 -8.81 4.86 -6.33
CA ALA A 11 -9.55 5.20 -7.55
C ALA A 11 -11.00 5.61 -7.25
N HIS A 12 -11.67 4.90 -6.33
CA HIS A 12 -13.03 5.22 -5.92
C HIS A 12 -13.13 6.59 -5.23
N PHE A 13 -12.21 6.90 -4.32
CA PHE A 13 -12.21 8.18 -3.61
C PHE A 13 -11.81 9.36 -4.53
N GLU A 14 -10.94 9.15 -5.51
CA GLU A 14 -10.63 10.17 -6.53
C GLU A 14 -11.85 10.49 -7.39
N ASP A 15 -12.60 9.47 -7.83
CA ASP A 15 -13.86 9.65 -8.56
C ASP A 15 -14.94 10.35 -7.71
N LEU A 16 -15.03 9.99 -6.43
CA LEU A 16 -15.96 10.61 -5.50
C LEU A 16 -15.61 12.09 -5.26
N LEU A 17 -14.32 12.40 -5.08
CA LEU A 17 -13.84 13.76 -4.88
C LEU A 17 -14.06 14.66 -6.11
N ALA A 18 -13.95 14.10 -7.32
CA ALA A 18 -14.20 14.82 -8.57
C ALA A 18 -15.66 15.28 -8.71
N ARG A 19 -16.60 14.57 -8.07
CA ARG A 19 -18.04 14.83 -8.16
C ARG A 19 -18.60 15.53 -6.91
N GLU A 20 -17.85 15.55 -5.81
CA GLU A 20 -18.29 16.17 -4.56
C GLU A 20 -18.15 17.69 -4.59
N THR A 21 -19.27 18.37 -4.36
CA THR A 21 -19.39 19.83 -4.33
C THR A 21 -19.46 20.38 -2.91
N ASP A 22 -19.82 19.55 -1.93
CA ASP A 22 -19.89 19.94 -0.52
C ASP A 22 -18.46 20.03 0.07
N PRO A 23 -18.04 21.21 0.57
CA PRO A 23 -16.67 21.41 1.04
C PRO A 23 -16.34 20.60 2.30
N GLU A 24 -17.30 20.30 3.15
CA GLU A 24 -17.08 19.47 4.34
C GLU A 24 -16.90 18.01 3.93
N LYS A 25 -17.75 17.50 3.03
CA LYS A 25 -17.62 16.13 2.50
C LYS A 25 -16.33 15.97 1.70
N ARG A 26 -15.93 16.96 0.90
CA ARG A 26 -14.63 16.95 0.20
C ARG A 26 -13.47 16.74 1.17
N ARG A 27 -13.44 17.47 2.29
CA ARG A 27 -12.37 17.32 3.31
C ARG A 27 -12.35 15.91 3.91
N VAL A 28 -13.52 15.31 4.15
CA VAL A 28 -13.61 13.93 4.64
C VAL A 28 -13.05 12.96 3.59
N ILE A 29 -13.44 13.11 2.32
CA ILE A 29 -12.96 12.25 1.22
C ILE A 29 -11.45 12.40 1.05
N GLU A 30 -10.90 13.62 1.12
CA GLU A 30 -9.46 13.86 1.06
C GLU A 30 -8.71 13.19 2.21
N ALA A 31 -9.25 13.24 3.44
CA ALA A 31 -8.67 12.55 4.60
C ALA A 31 -8.69 11.03 4.44
N LEU A 32 -9.76 10.46 3.89
CA LEU A 32 -9.86 9.03 3.58
C LEU A 32 -8.87 8.63 2.48
N LEU A 33 -8.76 9.43 1.42
CA LEU A 33 -7.82 9.22 0.32
C LEU A 33 -6.37 9.21 0.82
N ALA A 34 -6.00 10.14 1.71
CA ALA A 34 -4.67 10.17 2.31
C ALA A 34 -4.36 8.88 3.11
N ARG A 35 -5.34 8.36 3.87
CA ARG A 35 -5.19 7.09 4.62
C ARG A 35 -5.04 5.89 3.70
N GLU A 36 -5.74 5.85 2.58
CA GLU A 36 -5.58 4.76 1.60
C GLU A 36 -4.23 4.82 0.89
N ARG A 37 -3.75 6.01 0.54
CA ARG A 37 -2.40 6.19 -0.04
C ARG A 37 -1.30 5.72 0.93
N GLN A 38 -1.44 6.01 2.22
CA GLN A 38 -0.52 5.50 3.24
C GLN A 38 -0.57 3.97 3.36
N ARG A 39 -1.77 3.37 3.33
CA ARG A 39 -1.92 1.91 3.33
C ARG A 39 -1.28 1.26 2.09
N LEU A 40 -1.42 1.90 0.93
CA LEU A 40 -0.77 1.44 -0.29
C LEU A 40 0.76 1.46 -0.17
N ASP A 41 1.35 2.56 0.30
CA ASP A 41 2.80 2.67 0.52
C ASP A 41 3.33 1.60 1.47
N ILE A 42 2.62 1.33 2.58
CA ILE A 42 2.98 0.24 3.51
C ILE A 42 2.90 -1.13 2.81
N ALA A 43 1.82 -1.40 2.09
CA ALA A 43 1.63 -2.67 1.39
C ALA A 43 2.67 -2.89 0.27
N GLU A 44 3.09 -1.83 -0.41
CA GLU A 44 4.13 -1.87 -1.44
C GLU A 44 5.50 -2.17 -0.82
N ARG A 45 5.87 -1.47 0.27
CA ARG A 45 7.13 -1.74 0.98
C ARG A 45 7.19 -3.15 1.54
N GLN A 46 6.08 -3.69 2.05
CA GLN A 46 6.04 -5.07 2.55
C GLN A 46 6.20 -6.09 1.41
N ALA A 47 5.61 -5.83 0.24
CA ALA A 47 5.80 -6.68 -0.92
C ALA A 47 7.26 -6.71 -1.39
N ASP A 48 7.96 -5.56 -1.36
CA ASP A 48 9.38 -5.47 -1.71
C ASP A 48 10.29 -6.23 -0.73
N VAL A 49 9.95 -6.22 0.57
CA VAL A 49 10.68 -6.98 1.60
C VAL A 49 10.53 -8.49 1.40
N VAL A 50 9.33 -8.96 1.05
CA VAL A 50 9.05 -10.39 0.81
C VAL A 50 9.71 -10.90 -0.48
N GLN A 51 9.93 -10.03 -1.47
CA GLN A 51 10.55 -10.41 -2.75
C GLN A 51 12.08 -10.45 -2.72
N LYS A 52 12.75 -9.96 -1.68
CA LYS A 52 14.20 -10.12 -1.55
C LYS A 52 14.48 -11.58 -1.15
N PRO A 53 15.06 -12.42 -2.04
CA PRO A 53 15.43 -13.77 -1.63
C PRO A 53 16.56 -13.61 -0.62
N VAL A 54 16.30 -14.00 0.63
CA VAL A 54 17.38 -14.35 1.55
C VAL A 54 18.11 -15.50 0.86
N ALA A 55 19.26 -15.20 0.27
CA ALA A 55 20.11 -16.22 -0.32
C ALA A 55 20.35 -17.30 0.73
N PRO A 56 20.18 -18.59 0.42
CA PRO A 56 20.48 -19.64 1.37
C PRO A 56 21.99 -19.60 1.60
N THR A 57 22.42 -19.11 2.76
CA THR A 57 23.78 -19.31 3.24
C THR A 57 23.98 -20.82 3.36
N ARG A 58 24.61 -21.41 2.34
CA ARG A 58 25.12 -22.77 2.37
C ARG A 58 25.99 -22.90 3.62
N THR A 59 25.58 -23.83 4.48
CA THR A 59 26.37 -24.40 5.57
C THR A 59 27.76 -24.79 5.05
N TYR A 60 28.79 -24.25 5.67
CA TYR A 60 30.11 -24.86 5.67
C TYR A 60 30.34 -25.38 7.09
N GLU A 61 30.15 -26.68 7.28
CA GLU A 61 30.79 -27.41 8.37
C GLU A 61 32.24 -27.69 7.94
N PRO A 62 33.27 -27.18 8.64
CA PRO A 62 34.62 -27.65 8.42
C PRO A 62 34.79 -28.99 9.16
N SER A 63 34.92 -30.08 8.41
CA SER A 63 35.59 -31.30 8.88
C SER A 63 37.10 -31.12 8.78
N ALA A 64 37.78 -31.06 9.92
CA ALA A 64 39.12 -31.62 10.16
C ALA A 64 39.47 -31.53 11.65
#